data_AF-A0A0R3ARP9-F1
#
_entry.id   AF-A0A0R3ARP9-F1
#
_cell.length_a   1.000
_cell.length_b   1.000
_cell.length_c   1.000
_cell.angle_alpha   90.00
_cell.angle_beta   90.00
_cell.angle_gamma   90.00
#
_symmetry.space_group_name_H-M   'P 1'
#
loop_
_entity.id
_entity.type
_entity.pdbx_description
1 polymer ?
#
loop_
_entity_poly.entity_id
_entity_poly.type
_entity_poly.pdbx_seq_one_letter_code
_entity_poly.pdbx_strand_id
1 'polypeptide(L)' 'MASMVAAFGVLNPLYGAQATQDPQALYNRVCVVTLMQRVTQGFKAMPPRGLCMDCSTEDYQAVIELAVSKPGR' A
#
# COMPACT_ATOMS: atom_id res chain seq x y z
N MET A 1 17.68 41.76 16.34
CA MET A 1 17.80 40.35 16.79
C MET A 1 16.46 39.61 16.91
N ALA A 2 15.35 40.27 17.31
CA ALA A 2 14.06 39.58 17.50
C ALA A 2 13.26 39.28 16.21
N SER A 3 13.45 40.08 15.15
CA SER A 3 12.64 39.97 13.93
C SER A 3 12.93 38.73 13.08
N MET A 4 14.13 38.14 13.20
CA MET A 4 14.56 37.00 12.38
C MET A 4 14.07 35.64 12.92
N VAL A 5 13.70 35.54 14.21
CA VAL A 5 13.21 34.29 14.82
C VAL A 5 11.77 33.98 14.41
N ALA A 6 10.97 35.00 14.12
CA ALA A 6 9.59 34.84 13.70
C ALA A 6 9.46 34.21 12.29
N ALA A 7 10.43 34.43 11.41
CA ALA A 7 10.39 33.88 10.06
C ALA A 7 10.72 32.37 10.01
N PHE A 8 11.66 31.90 10.84
CA PHE A 8 12.04 30.48 10.88
C PHE A 8 11.05 29.61 11.69
N GLY A 9 10.40 30.18 12.71
CA GLY A 9 9.44 29.45 13.55
C GLY A 9 8.14 29.07 12.84
N VAL A 10 7.77 29.78 11.77
CA VAL A 10 6.49 29.57 11.05
C VAL A 10 6.64 28.61 9.85
N LEU A 11 7.86 28.41 9.31
CA LEU A 11 8.08 27.48 8.19
C LEU A 11 8.27 26.01 8.62
N ASN A 12 8.63 25.76 9.88
CA ASN A 12 8.98 24.41 10.34
C ASN A 12 7.78 23.43 10.55
N PRO A 13 6.54 23.86 10.91
CA PRO A 13 5.43 22.92 11.05
C PRO A 13 4.91 22.38 9.71
N LEU A 14 5.18 23.07 8.60
CA LEU A 14 4.73 22.65 7.27
C LEU A 14 5.56 21.50 6.70
N TYR A 15 6.82 21.37 7.12
CA TYR A 15 7.70 20.26 6.69
C TYR A 15 7.37 18.92 7.34
N GLY A 16 6.67 18.91 8.48
CA GLY A 16 6.24 17.67 9.15
C GLY A 16 5.00 17.02 8.51
N ALA A 17 4.18 17.78 7.78
CA ALA A 17 2.92 17.29 7.22
C ALA A 17 3.06 16.54 5.88
N GLN A 18 4.20 16.68 5.19
CA GLN A 18 4.47 15.98 3.93
C GLN A 18 4.85 14.49 4.11
N ALA A 19 4.99 14.00 5.36
CA ALA A 19 5.21 12.59 5.64
C ALA A 19 3.94 11.73 5.52
N THR A 20 2.75 12.33 5.40
CA THR A 20 1.52 11.62 5.05
C THR A 20 1.32 11.64 3.54
N GLN A 21 2.29 11.12 2.80
CA GLN A 21 2.09 10.73 1.40
C GLN A 21 1.13 9.53 1.43
N ASP A 22 -0.17 9.83 1.31
CA ASP A 22 -1.31 8.92 1.18
C ASP A 22 -1.04 7.53 1.80
N PRO A 23 -1.15 7.37 3.13
CA PRO A 23 -0.85 6.09 3.79
C PRO A 23 -1.64 4.92 3.17
N GLN A 24 -2.80 5.20 2.56
CA GLN A 24 -3.57 4.22 1.81
C GLN A 24 -2.94 3.80 0.47
N ALA A 25 -2.31 4.71 -0.28
CA ALA A 25 -1.67 4.37 -1.56
C ALA A 25 -0.41 3.54 -1.34
N LEU A 26 0.40 3.88 -0.34
CA LEU A 26 1.57 3.10 0.03
C LEU A 26 1.17 1.72 0.59
N TYR A 27 0.14 1.67 1.44
CA TYR A 27 -0.39 0.41 1.95
C TYR A 27 -0.94 -0.49 0.84
N ASN A 28 -1.65 0.08 -0.15
CA ASN A 28 -2.15 -0.67 -1.30
C ASN A 28 -1.00 -1.32 -2.08
N ARG A 29 0.05 -0.56 -2.40
CA ARG A 29 1.23 -1.07 -3.11
C ARG A 29 1.92 -2.22 -2.35
N VAL A 30 2.12 -2.08 -1.04
CA VAL A 30 2.74 -3.12 -0.20
C VAL A 30 1.85 -4.36 -0.06
N CYS A 31 0.53 -4.17 -0.03
CA CYS A 31 -0.45 -5.24 0.03
C CYS A 31 -0.36 -6.15 -1.20
N VAL A 32 -0.27 -5.57 -2.41
CA VAL A 32 -0.19 -6.34 -3.68
C VAL A 32 0.99 -7.32 -3.68
N VAL A 33 2.18 -6.84 -3.30
CA VAL A 33 3.40 -7.68 -3.30
C VAL A 33 3.30 -8.82 -2.27
N THR A 34 2.77 -8.51 -1.08
CA THR A 34 2.62 -9.50 -0.01
C THR A 34 1.58 -10.56 -0.38
N LEU A 35 0.47 -10.16 -1.01
CA LEU A 35 -0.57 -11.08 -1.44
C LEU A 35 -0.09 -11.99 -2.57
N MET A 36 0.70 -11.47 -3.51
CA MET A 36 1.32 -12.29 -4.57
C MET A 36 2.14 -13.45 -4.02
N GLN A 37 2.97 -13.17 -3.02
CA GLN A 37 3.79 -14.19 -2.38
C GLN A 37 2.93 -15.24 -1.64
N ARG A 38 1.83 -14.81 -1.01
CA ARG A 38 0.92 -15.73 -0.30
C ARG A 38 0.07 -16.59 -1.24
N VAL A 39 -0.33 -16.05 -2.39
CA VAL A 39 -1.07 -16.82 -3.41
C VAL A 39 -0.16 -17.87 -4.05
N THR A 40 1.12 -17.55 -4.27
CA THR A 40 2.07 -18.50 -4.88
C THR A 40 2.57 -19.56 -3.90
N GLN A 41 2.89 -19.18 -2.67
CA GLN A 41 3.47 -20.08 -1.66
C GLN A 41 2.42 -20.77 -0.78
N GLY A 42 1.18 -20.28 -0.78
CA GLY A 42 0.17 -20.64 0.22
C GLY A 42 0.44 -19.94 1.54
N PHE A 43 -0.62 -19.69 2.33
CA PHE A 43 -0.48 -19.04 3.64
C PHE A 43 -1.52 -19.57 4.64
N LYS A 44 -1.03 -20.16 5.73
CA LYS A 44 -1.86 -20.82 6.75
C LYS A 44 -2.81 -21.86 6.09
N ALA A 45 -4.11 -21.71 6.27
CA ALA A 45 -5.13 -22.60 5.71
C ALA A 45 -5.45 -22.30 4.23
N MET A 46 -4.88 -21.24 3.64
CA MET A 46 -5.11 -20.90 2.24
C MET A 46 -4.19 -21.75 1.34
N PRO A 47 -4.76 -22.55 0.42
CA PRO A 47 -3.98 -23.32 -0.54
C PRO A 47 -3.19 -22.41 -1.50
N PRO A 48 -2.01 -22.84 -1.96
CA PRO A 48 -1.32 -22.16 -3.06
C PRO A 48 -2.20 -22.18 -4.31
N ARG A 49 -2.16 -21.11 -5.11
CA ARG A 49 -2.92 -20.88 -6.35
C ARG A 49 -4.46 -20.85 -6.20
N GLY A 50 -4.99 -21.10 -5.00
CA GLY A 50 -6.42 -20.97 -4.70
C GLY A 50 -7.31 -21.86 -5.59
N LEU A 51 -8.45 -21.31 -6.03
CA LEU A 51 -9.47 -22.00 -6.81
C LEU A 51 -9.18 -22.05 -8.32
N CYS A 52 -8.30 -21.20 -8.82
CA CYS A 52 -7.97 -21.14 -10.25
C CYS A 52 -6.52 -21.58 -10.42
N MET A 53 -6.30 -22.85 -10.74
CA MET A 53 -4.97 -23.40 -11.01
C MET A 53 -4.43 -22.99 -12.39
N ASP A 54 -5.32 -22.60 -13.30
CA ASP A 54 -5.02 -22.24 -14.69
C ASP A 54 -4.68 -20.74 -14.87
N CYS A 55 -4.83 -19.92 -13.83
CA CYS A 55 -4.54 -18.49 -13.92
C CYS A 55 -3.02 -18.20 -13.95
N SER A 56 -2.65 -17.25 -14.81
CA SER A 56 -1.29 -16.74 -14.92
C SER A 56 -0.98 -15.74 -13.79
N THR A 57 0.30 -15.37 -13.64
CA THR A 57 0.73 -14.36 -12.66
C THR A 57 0.06 -13.01 -12.87
N GLU A 58 -0.21 -12.66 -14.12
CA GLU A 58 -0.86 -11.43 -14.54
C GLU A 58 -2.33 -11.41 -14.11
N ASP A 59 -3.03 -12.53 -14.23
CA ASP A 59 -4.42 -12.66 -13.79
C ASP A 59 -4.54 -12.47 -12.28
N TYR A 60 -3.63 -13.10 -11.51
CA TYR A 60 -3.60 -12.89 -10.06
C TYR A 60 -3.31 -11.44 -9.71
N GLN A 61 -2.50 -10.72 -10.51
CA GLN A 61 -2.15 -9.33 -10.21
C GLN A 61 -3.36 -8.43 -10.39
N ALA A 62 -4.09 -8.60 -11.48
CA ALA A 62 -5.32 -7.86 -11.74
C ALA A 62 -6.39 -8.09 -10.65
N VAL A 63 -6.54 -9.35 -10.19
CA VAL A 63 -7.48 -9.69 -9.11
C VAL A 63 -7.08 -9.07 -7.78
N ILE A 64 -5.79 -9.12 -7.43
CA ILE A 64 -5.28 -8.53 -6.20
C ILE A 64 -5.43 -7.01 -6.23
N GLU A 65 -5.06 -6.36 -7.34
CA GLU A 65 -5.25 -4.92 -7.53
C GLU A 65 -6.72 -4.52 -7.43
N LEU A 66 -7.62 -5.30 -8.04
CA LEU A 66 -9.06 -5.11 -7.93
C LEU A 66 -9.52 -5.21 -6.47
N ALA A 67 -9.08 -6.24 -5.73
CA ALA A 67 -9.46 -6.48 -4.35
C ALA A 67 -9.01 -5.35 -3.41
N VAL A 68 -7.81 -4.78 -3.64
CA VAL A 68 -7.34 -3.66 -2.81
C VAL A 68 -7.98 -2.33 -3.24
N SER A 69 -8.34 -2.17 -4.52
CA SER A 69 -9.02 -0.96 -5.01
C SER A 69 -10.47 -0.82 -4.52
N LYS A 70 -11.15 -1.94 -4.18
CA LYS A 70 -12.55 -1.96 -3.69
C LYS A 70 -12.66 -2.68 -2.35
N PRO A 71 -12.41 -1.99 -1.22
CA PRO A 71 -12.66 -2.57 0.09
C PRO A 71 -14.18 -2.63 0.33
N GLY A 72 -14.73 -3.83 0.47
CA GLY A 72 -16.10 -4.06 0.96
C GLY A 72 -17.17 -4.25 -0.10
N ARG A 73 -17.13 -5.38 -0.82
CA ARG A 73 -18.36 -6.01 -1.32
C ARG A 73 -18.74 -7.17 -0.42
#